data_AF-A0A0G0S970-F1
#
_entry.id   AF-A0A0G0S970-F1
#
_cell.length_a   1.000
_cell.length_b   1.000
_cell.length_c   1.000
_cell.angle_alpha   90.00
_cell.angle_beta   90.00
_cell.angle_gamma   90.00
#
_symmetry.space_group_name_H-M   'P 1'
#
loop_
_entity.id
_entity.type
_entity.pdbx_description
1 polymer ?
#
loop_
_entity_poly.entity_id
_entity_poly.type
_entity_poly.pdbx_seq_one_letter_code
_entity_poly.pdbx_strand_id
1 'polypeptide(L)'
;MFQQISALVIILFFISRLIWQKKNNQIANNEFKFWLFFWLVAGLAVLSLKWVDQIVAKLGFSGSGIEVLLYVSTAVMFYLIFRLRLRLTKIEQSITKIVTEIALDNKK
;
A
#
# COMPACT_ATOMS: atom_id res chain seq x y z
N MET A 1 7.36 -24.74 2.47
CA MET A 1 8.09 -24.40 1.22
C MET A 1 7.17 -23.81 0.15
N PHE A 2 6.04 -24.44 -0.19
CA PHE A 2 5.09 -23.89 -1.18
C PHE A 2 4.57 -22.47 -0.88
N GLN A 3 4.27 -22.15 0.38
CA GLN A 3 3.80 -20.81 0.80
C GLN A 3 4.84 -19.70 0.57
N GLN A 4 6.12 -20.00 0.75
CA GLN A 4 7.19 -19.02 0.53
C GLN A 4 7.39 -18.78 -0.97
N ILE A 5 7.35 -19.84 -1.77
CA ILE A 5 7.49 -19.76 -3.23
C ILE A 5 6.32 -18.97 -3.83
N SER A 6 5.08 -19.25 -3.41
CA SER A 6 3.91 -18.50 -3.88
C SER A 6 3.97 -17.02 -3.50
N ALA A 7 4.38 -16.71 -2.26
CA ALA A 7 4.58 -15.33 -1.82
C ALA A 7 5.67 -14.61 -2.63
N LEU A 8 6.80 -15.27 -2.92
CA LEU A 8 7.88 -14.73 -3.72
C LEU A 8 7.43 -14.42 -5.16
N VAL A 9 6.69 -15.33 -5.78
CA VAL A 9 6.13 -15.14 -7.13
C VAL A 9 5.18 -13.93 -7.16
N ILE A 10 4.33 -13.80 -6.15
CA ILE A 10 3.42 -12.64 -6.02
C ILE A 10 4.22 -11.34 -5.90
N ILE A 11 5.23 -11.29 -5.03
CA ILE A 11 6.08 -10.10 -4.87
C ILE A 11 6.78 -9.75 -6.18
N LEU A 12 7.30 -10.74 -6.90
CA LEU A 12 7.98 -10.54 -8.18
C LEU A 12 7.03 -9.99 -9.25
N PHE A 13 5.79 -10.48 -9.28
CA PHE A 13 4.73 -9.96 -10.13
C PHE A 13 4.41 -8.49 -9.81
N PHE A 14 4.28 -8.15 -8.52
CA PHE A 14 4.02 -6.76 -8.10
C PHE A 14 5.17 -5.81 -8.43
N ILE A 15 6.42 -6.22 -8.24
CA ILE A 15 7.60 -5.44 -8.64
C ILE A 15 7.60 -5.23 -10.16
N SER A 16 7.35 -6.28 -10.94
CA SER A 16 7.28 -6.20 -12.41
C SER A 16 6.20 -5.22 -12.86
N ARG A 17 5.02 -5.29 -12.23
CA ARG A 17 3.91 -4.36 -12.50
C ARG A 17 4.25 -2.92 -12.11
N LEU A 18 4.99 -2.73 -11.01
CA LEU A 18 5.44 -1.40 -10.57
C LEU A 18 6.43 -0.79 -11.56
N ILE A 19 7.39 -1.57 -12.07
CA ILE A 19 8.34 -1.14 -13.10
C ILE A 19 7.59 -0.76 -14.39
N TRP A 20 6.59 -1.55 -14.78
CA TRP A 20 5.77 -1.25 -15.96
C TRP A 20 4.96 0.06 -15.80
N GLN A 21 4.33 0.27 -14.64
CA GLN A 21 3.62 1.53 -14.36
C GLN A 21 4.56 2.75 -14.32
N LYS A 22 5.79 2.56 -13.83
CA LYS A 22 6.82 3.61 -13.87
C LYS A 22 7.24 3.94 -15.29
N LYS A 23 7.44 2.92 -16.14
CA LYS A 23 7.75 3.09 -17.56
C LYS A 23 6.64 3.85 -18.30
N ASN A 24 5.38 3.64 -17.93
CA ASN A 24 4.23 4.35 -18.50
C ASN A 24 4.01 5.75 -17.89
N ASN A 25 4.92 6.27 -17.06
CA ASN A 25 4.79 7.56 -16.35
C ASN A 25 3.49 7.71 -15.53
N GLN A 26 2.85 6.60 -15.15
CA GLN A 26 1.62 6.61 -14.37
C GLN A 26 1.87 6.89 -12.87
N ILE A 27 3.11 6.74 -12.42
CA ILE A 27 3.50 6.85 -11.02
C ILE A 27 4.64 7.86 -10.86
N ALA A 28 4.49 8.78 -9.90
CA ALA A 28 5.54 9.73 -9.54
C ALA A 28 6.80 9.01 -9.02
N ASN A 29 7.97 9.63 -9.16
CA ASN A 29 9.23 8.98 -8.75
C ASN A 29 9.26 8.63 -7.24
N ASN A 30 8.63 9.46 -6.41
CA ASN A 30 8.53 9.25 -4.98
C ASN A 30 7.63 8.06 -4.63
N GLU A 31 6.50 7.92 -5.33
CA GLU A 31 5.57 6.80 -5.16
C GLU A 31 6.22 5.49 -5.60
N PHE A 32 6.97 5.49 -6.71
CA PHE A 32 7.73 4.32 -7.15
C PHE A 32 8.72 3.86 -6.08
N LYS A 33 9.53 4.77 -5.52
CA LYS A 33 10.50 4.45 -4.46
C LYS A 33 9.82 3.92 -3.20
N PHE A 34 8.70 4.53 -2.79
CA PHE A 34 7.92 4.09 -1.64
C PHE A 34 7.41 2.65 -1.82
N TRP A 35 6.79 2.36 -2.97
CA TRP A 35 6.26 1.03 -3.26
C TRP A 35 7.37 -0.01 -3.43
N LEU A 36 8.48 0.34 -4.09
CA LEU A 36 9.64 -0.55 -4.24
C LEU A 36 10.20 -0.95 -2.86
N PHE A 37 10.37 0.03 -1.98
CA PHE A 37 10.82 -0.21 -0.61
C PHE A 37 9.85 -1.11 0.16
N PHE A 38 8.54 -0.84 0.05
CA PHE A 38 7.50 -1.66 0.68
C PHE A 38 7.56 -3.12 0.22
N TRP A 39 7.67 -3.38 -1.08
CA TRP A 39 7.74 -4.74 -1.62
C TRP A 39 9.04 -5.47 -1.24
N LEU A 40 10.16 -4.77 -1.15
CA LEU A 40 11.42 -5.33 -0.66
C LEU A 40 11.33 -5.73 0.81
N VAL A 41 10.76 -4.86 1.66
CA VAL A 41 10.53 -5.17 3.09
C VAL A 41 9.59 -6.35 3.25
N ALA A 42 8.51 -6.42 2.45
CA ALA A 42 7.59 -7.55 2.46
C ALA A 42 8.29 -8.87 2.08
N GLY A 43 9.14 -8.86 1.05
CA GLY A 43 9.93 -10.04 0.67
C GLY A 43 10.91 -10.49 1.75
N LEU A 44 11.61 -9.54 2.38
CA LEU A 44 12.47 -9.82 3.52
C LEU A 44 11.70 -10.42 4.71
N ALA A 45 10.51 -9.90 5.00
CA ALA A 45 9.66 -10.42 6.07
C ALA A 45 9.22 -11.87 5.82
N VAL A 46 8.86 -12.20 4.56
CA VAL A 46 8.47 -13.57 4.17
C VAL A 46 9.65 -14.55 4.27
N LEU A 47 10.84 -14.12 3.83
CA LEU A 47 12.05 -14.95 3.94
C LEU A 47 12.49 -15.15 5.40
N SER A 48 12.25 -14.16 6.25
CA SER A 48 12.67 -14.13 7.65
C SER A 48 11.55 -14.54 8.61
N LEU A 49 10.60 -15.37 8.18
CA LEU A 49 9.43 -15.77 8.98
C LEU A 49 9.81 -16.29 10.38
N LYS A 50 10.88 -17.09 10.47
CA LYS A 50 11.40 -17.61 11.74
C LYS A 50 11.83 -16.51 12.72
N TRP A 51 12.34 -15.40 12.20
CA TRP A 51 12.75 -14.25 13.02
C TRP A 51 11.52 -13.44 13.46
N VAL A 52 10.53 -13.31 12.57
CA VAL A 52 9.24 -12.69 12.90
C VAL A 52 8.54 -13.48 14.01
N ASP A 53 8.49 -14.81 13.91
CA ASP A 53 7.93 -15.68 14.95
C ASP A 53 8.62 -15.47 16.31
N GLN A 54 9.95 -15.33 16.34
CA GLN A 54 10.70 -15.08 17.57
C GLN A 54 10.41 -13.70 18.19
N ILE A 55 10.26 -12.67 17.37
CA ILE A 55 9.90 -11.32 17.85
C ILE A 55 8.48 -11.31 18.39
N VAL A 56 7.55 -11.94 17.67
CA VAL A 56 6.14 -12.04 18.02
C VAL A 56 5.96 -12.80 19.34
N ALA A 57 6.70 -13.90 19.53
CA ALA A 57 6.74 -14.63 20.78
C ALA A 57 7.29 -13.79 21.95
N LYS A 58 8.33 -12.98 21.71
CA LYS A 58 8.87 -12.05 22.73
C LYS A 58 7.91 -10.91 23.08
N LEU A 59 7.07 -10.50 22.14
CA LEU A 59 6.03 -9.49 22.35
C LEU A 59 4.78 -10.06 23.06
N GLY A 60 4.76 -11.35 23.40
CA GLY A 60 3.68 -11.99 24.16
C GLY A 60 2.51 -12.47 23.32
N PHE A 61 2.62 -12.46 21.99
CA PHE A 61 1.60 -13.01 21.11
C PHE A 61 1.74 -14.53 21.02
N SER A 62 0.63 -15.25 21.22
CA SER A 62 0.57 -16.72 21.18
C SER A 62 0.42 -17.29 19.76
N GLY A 63 0.13 -16.43 18.79
CA GLY A 63 -0.09 -16.80 17.38
C GLY A 63 1.18 -16.85 16.54
N SER A 64 1.10 -17.45 15.35
CA SER A 64 2.20 -17.41 14.38
C SER A 64 2.49 -15.98 13.94
N GLY A 65 3.74 -15.66 13.63
CA GLY A 65 4.14 -14.37 13.06
C GLY A 65 3.40 -14.02 11.77
N ILE A 66 2.90 -15.03 11.03
CA ILE A 66 1.99 -14.82 9.90
C ILE A 66 0.70 -14.11 10.33
N GLU A 67 0.10 -14.49 11.45
CA GLU A 67 -1.16 -13.89 11.93
C GLU A 67 -0.96 -12.42 12.29
N VAL A 68 0.15 -12.09 12.95
CA VAL A 68 0.50 -10.70 13.25
C VAL A 68 0.74 -9.90 11.97
N LEU A 69 1.48 -10.45 11.00
CA LEU A 69 1.66 -9.80 9.70
C LEU A 69 0.34 -9.58 8.97
N LEU A 70 -0.60 -10.53 9.05
CA LEU A 70 -1.94 -10.39 8.49
C LEU A 70 -2.73 -9.28 9.18
N TYR A 71 -2.73 -9.20 10.51
CA TYR A 71 -3.42 -8.13 11.23
C TYR A 71 -2.82 -6.75 10.93
N VAL A 72 -1.49 -6.63 10.95
CA VAL A 72 -0.80 -5.38 10.65
C VAL A 72 -1.05 -4.95 9.21
N SER A 73 -0.91 -5.85 8.24
CA SER A 73 -1.18 -5.53 6.83
C SER A 73 -2.63 -5.12 6.60
N THR A 74 -3.58 -5.80 7.25
CA THR A 74 -5.00 -5.45 7.19
C THR A 74 -5.26 -4.06 7.76
N ALA A 75 -4.70 -3.74 8.93
CA ALA A 75 -4.82 -2.42 9.54
C ALA A 75 -4.22 -1.31 8.66
N VAL A 76 -3.02 -1.53 8.12
CA VAL A 76 -2.36 -0.61 7.17
C VAL A 76 -3.20 -0.42 5.91
N MET A 77 -3.76 -1.50 5.36
CA MET A 77 -4.62 -1.46 4.19
C MET A 77 -5.87 -0.59 4.45
N PHE A 78 -6.55 -0.80 5.58
CA PHE A 78 -7.68 0.04 5.98
C PHE A 78 -7.29 1.51 6.16
N TYR A 79 -6.13 1.79 6.75
CA TYR A 79 -5.61 3.15 6.87
C TYR A 79 -5.37 3.80 5.51
N LEU A 80 -4.77 3.07 4.55
CA LEU A 80 -4.54 3.57 3.19
C LEU A 80 -5.85 3.84 2.45
N ILE A 81 -6.83 2.94 2.56
CA ILE A 81 -8.17 3.13 1.98
C ILE A 81 -8.85 4.36 2.60
N PHE A 82 -8.79 4.50 3.92
CA PHE A 82 -9.35 5.64 4.62
C PHE A 82 -8.70 6.96 4.16
N ARG A 83 -7.37 6.99 4.08
CA ARG A 83 -6.61 8.14 3.58
C ARG A 83 -6.97 8.48 2.12
N LEU A 84 -7.17 7.47 1.28
CA LEU A 84 -7.61 7.64 -0.10
C LEU A 84 -9.00 8.27 -0.16
N ARG A 85 -9.96 7.77 0.64
CA ARG A 85 -11.31 8.34 0.71
C ARG A 85 -11.30 9.81 1.13
N LEU A 86 -10.53 10.17 2.16
CA LEU A 86 -10.40 11.56 2.58
C LEU A 86 -9.83 12.46 1.48
N ARG A 87 -8.88 11.96 0.68
CA ARG A 87 -8.34 12.69 -0.46
C ARG A 87 -9.39 12.86 -1.56
N LEU A 88 -10.17 11.82 -1.86
CA LEU A 88 -11.27 11.89 -2.83
C LEU A 88 -12.31 12.95 -2.43
N THR A 89 -12.75 12.96 -1.17
CA THR A 89 -13.70 13.97 -0.69
C THR A 89 -13.17 15.40 -0.82
N LYS A 90 -11.88 15.63 -0.55
CA LYS A 90 -11.26 16.95 -0.75
C LYS A 90 -11.22 17.36 -2.22
N ILE A 91 -10.97 16.42 -3.12
CA ILE A 91 -10.98 16.65 -4.57
C ILE A 91 -12.40 17.00 -5.02
N GLU A 92 -13.41 16.23 -4.61
CA GLU A 92 -14.82 16.49 -4.91
C GLU A 92 -15.24 17.89 -4.45
N GLN A 93 -14.93 18.26 -3.20
CA GLN A 93 -15.22 19.60 -2.68
C GLN A 93 -14.53 20.71 -3.49
N SER A 94 -13.30 20.47 -3.93
CA SER A 94 -12.55 21.44 -4.75
C SER A 94 -13.20 21.61 -6.13
N ILE A 95 -13.62 20.50 -6.75
CA ILE A 95 -14.36 20.52 -8.02
C ILE A 95 -15.67 21.28 -7.87
N THR A 96 -16.45 21.00 -6.82
CA THR A 96 -17.71 21.72 -6.56
C THR A 96 -17.50 23.23 -6.44
N LYS A 97 -16.46 23.66 -5.71
CA LYS A 97 -16.12 25.09 -5.59
C LYS A 97 -15.76 25.70 -6.94
N ILE A 98 -14.91 25.04 -7.73
CA ILE A 98 -14.50 25.52 -9.06
C ILE A 98 -15.72 25.66 -9.98
N VAL A 99 -16.59 24.65 -10.04
CA VAL A 99 -17.79 24.68 -10.88
C VAL A 99 -18.76 25.79 -10.43
N THR A 100 -18.91 26.00 -9.13
CA THR A 100 -19.75 27.09 -8.59
C THR A 100 -19.22 28.45 -9.00
N GLU A 101 -17.92 28.69 -8.87
CA GLU A 101 -17.28 29.95 -9.26
C GLU A 101 -17.46 30.22 -10.76
N ILE A 102 -17.21 29.22 -11.61
CA ILE A 102 -17.40 29.31 -13.07
C ILE A 102 -18.86 29.61 -13.43
N ALA A 103 -19.83 29.03 -12.71
CA ALA A 103 -21.25 29.26 -12.95
C ALA A 103 -21.69 30.67 -12.53
N LEU A 104 -21.11 31.21 -11.45
CA LEU A 104 -21.39 32.58 -11.01
C LEU A 104 -20.75 33.62 -11.93
N ASP A 105 -19.54 33.36 -12.44
CA ASP A 105 -18.83 34.24 -13.36
C ASP A 105 -19.54 34.31 -14.74
N ASN A 106 -19.94 33.17 -15.30
CA ASN A 106 -20.68 33.11 -16.59
C ASN A 106 -22.08 33.73 -16.54
N LYS A 107 -22.64 33.99 -15.35
CA LYS A 107 -23.96 34.61 -15.19
C LYS A 107 -23.90 36.14 -15.18
N LYS A 108 -22.71 36.74 -15.03
CA LYS A 108 -22.48 38.19 -15.15
C LYS A 108 -22.29 38.58 -16.60
#